data_AF-A0A645DTF3-F1
#
_entry.id   AF-A0A645DTF3-F1
#
_cell.length_a   1.000
_cell.length_b   1.000
_cell.length_c   1.000
_cell.angle_alpha   90.00
_cell.angle_beta   90.00
_cell.angle_gamma   90.00
#
_symmetry.space_group_name_H-M   'P 1'
#
loop_
_entity.id
_entity.type
_entity.pdbx_description
1 polymer ?
#
loop_
_entity_poly.entity_id
_entity_poly.type
_entity_poly.pdbx_seq_one_letter_code
_entity_poly.pdbx_strand_id
1 'polypeptide(L)'
;MNNLFANHKKLVILVDKGSGTKHAHAKDELVHILELHIRKALDSKTIRHYDNMLIHILASNFTESLLEIARHYKNDQWAQEMFALVNQCYFKGVDSL
;
A
#
# COMPACT_ATOMS: atom_id res chain seq x y z
N MET A 1 9.33 2.47 17.99
CA MET A 1 9.23 2.38 16.52
C MET A 1 7.96 1.60 16.22
N ASN A 2 6.96 2.21 15.57
CA ASN A 2 5.68 1.56 15.32
C ASN A 2 5.86 0.46 14.26
N ASN A 3 5.77 -0.80 14.69
CA ASN A 3 5.85 -1.95 13.79
C ASN A 3 4.51 -2.09 13.05
N LEU A 4 4.48 -1.66 11.79
CA LEU A 4 3.32 -1.74 10.89
C LEU A 4 2.72 -3.16 10.84
N PHE A 5 3.55 -4.18 10.97
CA PHE A 5 3.16 -5.59 10.87
C PHE A 5 2.96 -6.27 12.24
N ALA A 6 3.09 -5.54 13.35
CA ALA A 6 2.84 -6.09 14.69
C ALA A 6 1.43 -6.70 14.82
N ASN A 7 0.46 -6.13 14.09
CA ASN A 7 -0.91 -6.61 14.03
C ASN A 7 -1.26 -7.21 12.66
N HIS A 8 -0.30 -7.79 11.92
CA HIS A 8 -0.51 -8.33 10.56
C HIS A 8 -1.74 -9.25 10.46
N LYS A 9 -1.99 -10.11 11.45
CA LYS A 9 -3.19 -10.97 11.46
C LYS A 9 -4.49 -10.16 11.44
N LYS A 10 -4.58 -9.08 12.23
CA LYS A 10 -5.75 -8.20 12.25
C LYS A 10 -5.90 -7.45 10.93
N LEU A 11 -4.77 -7.00 10.35
CA LEU A 11 -4.77 -6.35 9.04
C LEU A 11 -5.31 -7.30 7.97
N VAL A 12 -4.82 -8.54 7.89
CA VAL A 12 -5.31 -9.55 6.94
C VAL A 12 -6.79 -9.85 7.16
N ILE A 13 -7.24 -10.01 8.40
CA ILE A 13 -8.67 -10.23 8.68
C ILE A 13 -9.52 -9.06 8.20
N LEU A 14 -9.09 -7.82 8.47
CA LEU A 14 -9.81 -6.61 8.10
C LEU A 14 -9.99 -6.49 6.58
N VAL A 15 -8.93 -6.77 5.82
CA VAL A 15 -8.90 -6.53 4.37
C VAL A 15 -9.36 -7.71 3.52
N ASP A 16 -9.14 -8.97 3.94
CA ASP A 16 -9.51 -10.16 3.16
C ASP A 16 -10.78 -10.85 3.67
N LYS A 17 -11.09 -10.70 4.95
CA LYS A 17 -12.15 -11.48 5.63
C LYS A 17 -13.25 -10.61 6.20
N GLY A 18 -13.23 -9.30 5.93
CA GLY A 18 -14.24 -8.33 6.38
C GLY A 18 -15.59 -8.41 5.67
N SER A 19 -15.73 -9.26 4.64
CA SER A 19 -16.98 -9.40 3.87
C SER A 19 -18.15 -9.77 4.78
N GLY A 20 -19.31 -9.13 4.58
CA GLY A 20 -20.49 -9.29 5.44
C GLY A 20 -20.40 -8.56 6.78
N THR A 21 -19.34 -7.77 7.03
CA THR A 21 -19.22 -6.90 8.20
C THR A 21 -19.19 -5.42 7.77
N LYS A 22 -19.24 -4.50 8.74
CA LYS A 22 -19.04 -3.05 8.49
C LYS A 22 -17.67 -2.70 7.89
N HIS A 23 -16.74 -3.66 7.81
CA HIS A 23 -15.39 -3.49 7.28
C HIS A 23 -15.21 -4.09 5.88
N ALA A 24 -16.29 -4.44 5.18
CA ALA A 24 -16.20 -5.08 3.86
C ALA A 24 -15.40 -4.27 2.82
N HIS A 25 -15.31 -2.95 2.98
CA HIS A 25 -14.63 -2.03 2.06
C HIS A 25 -13.25 -1.57 2.55
N ALA A 26 -12.70 -2.16 3.62
CA ALA A 26 -11.44 -1.67 4.20
C ALA A 26 -10.26 -1.69 3.21
N LYS A 27 -10.24 -2.66 2.28
CA LYS A 27 -9.22 -2.71 1.22
C LYS A 27 -9.38 -1.56 0.24
N ASP A 28 -10.60 -1.30 -0.23
CA ASP A 28 -10.90 -0.22 -1.17
C ASP A 28 -10.58 1.15 -0.55
N GLU A 29 -10.91 1.33 0.73
CA GLU A 29 -10.55 2.53 1.50
C GLU A 29 -9.03 2.72 1.59
N LEU A 30 -8.29 1.62 1.84
CA LEU A 30 -6.83 1.67 1.90
C LEU A 30 -6.22 2.07 0.54
N VAL A 31 -6.72 1.49 -0.56
CA VAL A 31 -6.32 1.88 -1.91
C VAL A 31 -6.61 3.36 -2.16
N HIS A 32 -7.81 3.82 -1.84
CA HIS A 32 -8.21 5.20 -2.04
C HIS A 32 -7.33 6.20 -1.27
N ILE A 33 -7.00 5.90 -0.01
CA ILE A 33 -6.08 6.73 0.79
C ILE A 33 -4.69 6.79 0.13
N LEU A 34 -4.21 5.68 -0.43
CA LEU A 34 -2.94 5.67 -1.14
C LEU A 34 -2.99 6.45 -2.45
N GLU A 35 -4.07 6.36 -3.22
CA GLU A 35 -4.26 7.18 -4.43
C GLU A 35 -4.15 8.68 -4.13
N LEU A 36 -4.77 9.14 -3.04
CA LEU A 36 -4.69 10.54 -2.62
C LEU A 36 -3.26 10.96 -2.28
N HIS A 37 -2.52 10.12 -1.57
CA HIS A 37 -1.11 10.38 -1.26
C HIS A 37 -0.23 10.41 -2.50
N ILE A 38 -0.44 9.48 -3.43
CA ILE A 38 0.35 9.35 -4.65
C ILE A 38 0.09 10.54 -5.57
N ARG A 39 -1.18 10.90 -5.77
CA ARG A 39 -1.57 12.09 -6.53
C ARG A 39 -0.90 13.34 -5.98
N LYS A 40 -1.01 13.57 -4.67
CA LYS A 40 -0.35 14.70 -4.01
C LYS A 40 1.16 14.70 -4.20
N ALA A 41 1.80 13.54 -4.13
CA ALA A 41 3.23 13.42 -4.35
C ALA A 41 3.62 13.76 -5.79
N LEU A 42 2.89 13.26 -6.78
CA LEU A 42 3.12 13.54 -8.20
C LEU A 42 2.90 15.02 -8.52
N ASP A 43 1.77 15.59 -8.07
CA ASP A 43 1.43 17.01 -8.27
C ASP A 43 2.49 17.95 -7.66
N SER A 44 3.19 17.52 -6.61
CA SER A 44 4.27 18.30 -5.99
C SER A 44 5.61 18.21 -6.72
N LYS A 45 5.82 17.18 -7.54
CA LYS A 45 7.10 16.88 -8.19
C LYS A 45 7.15 17.24 -9.67
N THR A 46 6.00 17.29 -10.33
CA THR A 46 5.93 17.53 -11.78
C THR A 46 4.69 18.32 -12.18
N ILE A 47 4.79 19.07 -13.28
CA ILE A 47 3.67 19.77 -13.93
C ILE A 47 2.86 18.80 -14.82
N ARG A 48 3.41 17.60 -15.08
CA ARG A 48 2.74 16.58 -15.90
C ARG A 48 1.56 15.98 -15.15
N HIS A 49 0.39 16.04 -15.76
CA HIS A 49 -0.77 15.31 -15.26
C HIS A 49 -0.74 13.85 -15.72
N TYR A 50 -0.74 12.96 -14.73
CA TYR A 50 -0.86 11.53 -14.94
C TYR A 50 -2.32 11.09 -14.91
N ASP A 51 -2.65 10.12 -15.76
CA ASP A 51 -4.00 9.56 -15.82
C ASP A 51 -4.39 8.91 -14.48
N ASN A 52 -5.65 9.08 -14.08
CA ASN A 52 -6.19 8.51 -12.85
C ASN A 52 -6.00 6.99 -12.78
N MET A 53 -6.05 6.30 -13.92
CA MET A 53 -5.84 4.86 -13.99
C MET A 53 -4.42 4.47 -13.57
N LEU A 54 -3.39 5.27 -13.93
CA LEU A 54 -2.03 5.01 -13.47
C LEU A 54 -1.92 5.14 -11.95
N ILE A 55 -2.51 6.19 -11.38
CA ILE A 55 -2.51 6.42 -9.92
C ILE A 55 -3.21 5.26 -9.21
N HIS A 56 -4.35 4.80 -9.73
CA HIS A 56 -5.08 3.65 -9.21
C HIS A 56 -4.27 2.35 -9.26
N ILE A 57 -3.57 2.07 -10.37
CA ILE A 57 -2.69 0.91 -10.52
C ILE A 57 -1.56 0.96 -9.48
N LEU A 58 -0.91 2.12 -9.33
CA LEU A 58 0.18 2.30 -8.37
C LEU A 58 -0.29 2.08 -6.92
N ALA A 59 -1.43 2.67 -6.55
CA ALA A 59 -2.03 2.51 -5.23
C ALA A 59 -2.42 1.05 -4.94
N SER A 60 -3.04 0.39 -5.92
CA SER A 60 -3.48 -1.01 -5.81
C SER A 60 -2.31 -1.97 -5.65
N ASN A 61 -1.26 -1.81 -6.47
CA ASN A 61 -0.07 -2.66 -6.42
C ASN A 61 0.68 -2.50 -5.09
N PHE A 62 0.81 -1.27 -4.61
CA PHE A 62 1.45 -1.00 -3.32
C PHE A 62 0.63 -1.61 -2.17
N THR A 63 -0.69 -1.42 -2.19
CA THR A 63 -1.61 -2.03 -1.21
C THR A 63 -1.43 -3.54 -1.17
N GLU A 64 -1.51 -4.21 -2.31
CA GLU A 64 -1.37 -5.67 -2.37
C GLU A 64 0.00 -6.14 -1.89
N SER A 65 1.07 -5.39 -2.20
CA SER A 65 2.41 -5.69 -1.71
C SER A 65 2.50 -5.67 -0.18
N LEU A 66 1.83 -4.71 0.48
CA LEU A 66 1.76 -4.67 1.95
C LEU A 66 0.96 -5.85 2.52
N LEU A 67 -0.14 -6.20 1.86
CA LEU A 67 -1.00 -7.31 2.28
C LEU A 67 -0.29 -8.65 2.14
N GLU A 68 0.48 -8.85 1.06
CA GLU A 68 1.30 -10.04 0.87
C GLU A 68 2.37 -10.19 1.96
N ILE A 69 3.06 -9.10 2.32
CA ILE A 69 4.00 -9.12 3.45
C ILE A 69 3.28 -9.49 4.74
N ALA A 70 2.08 -8.96 4.97
CA ALA A 70 1.28 -9.26 6.15
C ALA A 70 0.77 -10.72 6.19
N ARG A 71 0.33 -11.27 5.05
CA ARG A 71 -0.13 -12.67 4.90
C ARG A 71 1.01 -13.66 5.15
N HIS A 72 2.20 -13.35 4.64
CA HIS A 72 3.38 -14.20 4.72
C HIS A 72 4.36 -13.81 5.83
N TYR A 73 3.89 -13.03 6.81
CA TYR A 73 4.70 -12.52 7.90
C TYR A 73 5.48 -13.63 8.62
N LYS A 74 6.81 -13.46 8.72
CA LYS A 74 7.73 -14.41 9.37
C LYS A 74 8.24 -13.88 10.71
N ASN A 75 8.82 -12.69 10.70
CA ASN A 75 9.33 -11.97 11.85
C ASN A 75 9.52 -10.48 11.49
N ASP A 76 9.79 -9.65 12.49
CA ASP A 76 9.91 -8.20 12.33
C ASP A 76 11.00 -7.81 11.33
N GLN A 77 12.17 -8.44 11.43
CA GLN A 77 13.30 -8.15 10.55
C GLN A 77 12.93 -8.42 9.08
N TRP A 78 12.40 -9.61 8.80
CA TRP A 78 11.98 -9.98 7.45
C TRP A 78 10.90 -9.03 6.90
N ALA A 79 9.91 -8.65 7.72
CA ALA A 79 8.85 -7.76 7.29
C ALA A 79 9.36 -6.33 6.99
N GLN A 80 10.32 -5.84 7.78
CA GLN A 80 10.98 -4.55 7.53
C GLN A 80 11.84 -4.60 6.27
N GLU A 81 12.58 -5.69 6.05
CA GLU A 81 13.37 -5.88 4.82
C GLU A 81 12.48 -5.87 3.57
N MET A 82 11.36 -6.62 3.59
CA MET A 82 10.42 -6.63 2.45
C MET A 82 9.75 -5.29 2.22
N PHE A 83 9.32 -4.61 3.28
CA PHE A 83 8.74 -3.28 3.18
C PHE A 83 9.73 -2.27 2.61
N ALA A 84 11.01 -2.33 3.02
CA ALA A 84 12.05 -1.47 2.49
C ALA A 84 12.28 -1.70 0.99
N LEU A 85 12.30 -2.95 0.52
CA LEU A 85 12.44 -3.27 -0.90
C LEU A 85 11.24 -2.78 -1.72
N VAL A 86 10.01 -3.04 -1.24
CA VAL A 86 8.78 -2.55 -1.89
C VAL A 86 8.79 -1.03 -1.99
N ASN A 87 9.14 -0.33 -0.91
CA ASN A 87 9.27 1.12 -0.93
C ASN A 87 10.33 1.60 -1.92
N GLN A 88 11.49 0.94 -2.00
CA GLN A 88 12.52 1.33 -2.97
C GLN A 88 12.04 1.16 -4.41
N CYS A 89 11.39 0.05 -4.74
CA CYS A 89 10.79 -0.15 -6.06
C CYS A 89 9.74 0.92 -6.36
N TYR A 90 8.92 1.26 -5.37
CA TYR A 90 7.87 2.25 -5.49
C TYR A 90 8.41 3.66 -5.71
N PHE A 91 9.32 4.13 -4.85
CA PHE A 91 9.92 5.46 -4.96
C PHE A 91 10.76 5.61 -6.23
N LYS A 92 11.59 4.63 -6.58
CA LYS A 92 12.35 4.68 -7.84
C LYS A 92 11.43 4.71 -9.06
N GLY A 93 10.33 3.97 -9.02
CA GLY A 93 9.32 3.99 -10.08
C GLY A 93 8.65 5.35 -10.20
N VAL A 94 8.20 5.94 -9.08
CA VAL A 94 7.58 7.27 -9.06
C VAL A 94 8.56 8.38 -9.42
N ASP A 95 9.81 8.31 -8.98
CA ASP A 95 10.84 9.31 -9.32
C ASP A 95 11.26 9.27 -10.80
N SER A 96 10.98 8.16 -11.50
CA SER A 96 11.21 8.05 -12.95
C SER A 96 10.09 8.66 -13.81
N LEU A 97 9.01 9.12 -13.19
CA LEU A 97 7.85 9.77 -13.79
C LEU A 97 7.95 11.30 -13.67
#